data_AF-A0A0X8G5Y7-F1
#
_entry.id   AF-A0A0X8G5Y7-F1
#
_cell.length_a   1.000
_cell.length_b   1.000
_cell.length_c   1.000
_cell.angle_alpha   90.00
_cell.angle_beta   90.00
_cell.angle_gamma   90.00
#
_symmetry.space_group_name_H-M   'P 1'
#
loop_
_entity.id
_entity.type
_entity.pdbx_description
1 polymer ?
#
loop_
_entity_poly.entity_id
_entity_poly.type
_entity_poly.pdbx_seq_one_letter_code
_entity_poly.pdbx_strand_id
1 'polypeptide(L)'
;MRGIQQFILNFLNRSGGYIFGATIISRLLSFSASWIALQLIPNKELGVVLFAFNIIGFIIPFGGLGLHQGLLRYGALLKTEEEKNSLFMYVLKNGIISSFFLVVLVIISSFFIPFQFENTGYYVAFLSLVIIPHYLLSIIKIQFRLKHNNKTLSYIEITYNVLLIITVSILCYLFNAKGYAFALFVTPYLTILFFIKKLNINRSKKQYLILQILLFGNTVYLLVYQLVLDNFFLLLISY
;
A
#
# COMPACT_ATOMS: atom_id res chain seq x y z
N MET A 1 1.37 -21.36 30.84
CA MET A 1 -0.06 -21.04 30.56
C MET A 1 -0.44 -19.58 30.83
N ARG A 2 -0.09 -18.97 31.99
CA ARG A 2 -0.42 -17.55 32.31
C ARG A 2 0.09 -16.52 31.28
N GLY A 3 1.28 -16.72 30.71
CA GLY A 3 1.86 -15.80 29.72
C GLY A 3 1.08 -15.72 28.40
N ILE A 4 0.54 -16.86 27.91
CA ILE A 4 -0.26 -16.89 26.67
C ILE A 4 -1.60 -16.19 26.88
N GLN A 5 -2.25 -16.42 28.02
CA GLN A 5 -3.51 -15.76 28.37
C GLN A 5 -3.32 -14.23 28.48
N GLN A 6 -2.26 -13.77 29.15
CA GLN A 6 -1.94 -12.34 29.22
C GLN A 6 -1.62 -11.75 27.84
N PHE A 7 -0.91 -12.47 26.99
CA PHE A 7 -0.66 -12.04 25.61
C PHE A 7 -1.96 -11.87 24.82
N ILE A 8 -2.86 -12.85 24.85
CA ILE A 8 -4.15 -12.80 24.14
C ILE A 8 -5.01 -11.65 24.66
N LEU A 9 -5.11 -11.47 25.98
CA LEU A 9 -5.84 -10.35 26.60
C LEU A 9 -5.26 -9.00 26.17
N ASN A 10 -3.94 -8.84 26.22
CA ASN A 10 -3.26 -7.61 25.79
C ASN A 10 -3.45 -7.33 24.29
N PHE A 11 -3.45 -8.37 23.46
CA PHE A 11 -3.72 -8.25 22.03
C PHE A 11 -5.16 -7.77 21.77
N LEU A 12 -6.15 -8.40 22.41
CA LEU A 12 -7.56 -8.01 22.28
C LEU A 12 -7.81 -6.58 22.80
N ASN A 13 -7.23 -6.22 23.95
CA ASN A 13 -7.35 -4.88 24.55
C ASN A 13 -6.81 -3.77 23.63
N ARG A 14 -5.81 -4.08 22.78
CA ARG A 14 -5.26 -3.13 21.80
C ARG A 14 -5.98 -3.16 20.45
N SER A 15 -7.22 -3.64 20.42
CA SER A 15 -8.00 -3.85 19.19
C SER A 15 -7.34 -4.81 18.20
N GLY A 16 -6.48 -5.72 18.67
CA GLY A 16 -5.83 -6.72 17.82
C GLY A 16 -6.83 -7.63 17.11
N GLY A 17 -7.94 -7.98 17.77
CA GLY A 17 -9.03 -8.75 17.16
C GLY A 17 -9.67 -8.04 15.96
N TYR A 18 -9.79 -6.71 15.99
CA TYR A 18 -10.30 -5.92 14.86
C TYR A 18 -9.31 -5.92 13.69
N ILE A 19 -8.01 -5.85 13.95
CA ILE A 19 -6.98 -5.94 12.89
C ILE A 19 -7.02 -7.33 12.27
N PHE A 20 -6.97 -8.37 13.10
CA PHE A 20 -6.99 -9.75 12.63
C PHE A 20 -8.25 -10.08 11.82
N GLY A 21 -9.44 -9.75 12.35
CA GLY A 21 -10.70 -9.95 11.65
C GLY A 21 -10.77 -9.15 10.34
N ALA A 22 -10.32 -7.89 10.35
CA ALA A 22 -10.25 -7.08 9.14
C ALA A 22 -9.33 -7.69 8.09
N THR A 23 -8.18 -8.26 8.47
CA THR A 23 -7.29 -8.96 7.54
C THR A 23 -7.97 -10.18 6.92
N ILE A 24 -8.64 -11.03 7.70
CA ILE A 24 -9.36 -12.20 7.16
C ILE A 24 -10.46 -11.75 6.18
N ILE A 25 -11.32 -10.82 6.60
CA ILE A 25 -12.40 -10.29 5.77
C ILE A 25 -11.84 -9.68 4.49
N SER A 26 -10.77 -8.89 4.61
CA SER A 26 -10.10 -8.26 3.47
C SER A 26 -9.56 -9.29 2.47
N ARG A 27 -9.03 -10.42 2.94
CA ARG A 27 -8.57 -11.51 2.07
C ARG A 27 -9.71 -12.19 1.33
N LEU A 28 -10.84 -12.43 2.00
CA LEU A 28 -12.05 -12.97 1.38
C LEU A 28 -12.61 -12.01 0.32
N LEU A 29 -12.61 -10.71 0.62
CA LEU A 29 -13.07 -9.68 -0.31
C LEU A 29 -12.12 -9.54 -1.52
N SER A 30 -10.79 -9.54 -1.30
CA SER A 30 -9.82 -9.50 -2.40
C SER A 30 -9.93 -10.73 -3.29
N PHE A 31 -10.13 -11.91 -2.69
CA PHE A 31 -10.39 -13.14 -3.44
C PHE A 31 -11.66 -13.01 -4.28
N SER A 32 -12.73 -12.45 -3.72
CA SER A 32 -13.99 -12.21 -4.43
C SER A 32 -13.79 -11.26 -5.62
N ALA A 33 -13.00 -10.19 -5.46
CA ALA A 33 -12.67 -9.29 -6.57
C ALA A 33 -11.90 -10.02 -7.69
N SER A 34 -10.90 -10.84 -7.34
CA SER A 34 -10.17 -11.64 -8.31
C SER A 34 -11.05 -12.67 -9.00
N TRP A 35 -11.96 -13.32 -8.26
CA TRP A 35 -12.94 -14.25 -8.82
C TRP A 35 -13.86 -13.56 -9.83
N ILE A 36 -14.39 -12.38 -9.49
CA ILE A 36 -15.24 -11.59 -10.39
C ILE A 36 -14.48 -11.22 -11.67
N ALA A 37 -13.22 -10.79 -11.56
CA ALA A 37 -12.39 -10.48 -12.72
C ALA A 37 -12.20 -11.71 -13.64
N LEU A 38 -11.99 -12.89 -13.07
CA LEU A 38 -11.89 -14.16 -13.83
C LEU A 38 -13.18 -14.52 -14.56
N GLN A 39 -14.35 -14.20 -14.00
CA GLN A 39 -15.64 -14.48 -14.64
C GLN A 39 -15.97 -13.51 -15.77
N LEU A 40 -15.49 -12.27 -15.67
CA LEU A 40 -15.85 -11.20 -16.61
C LEU A 40 -14.85 -11.01 -17.75
N ILE A 41 -13.61 -11.48 -17.62
CA ILE A 41 -12.52 -11.15 -18.54
C ILE A 41 -11.93 -12.43 -19.15
N PRO A 42 -11.71 -12.47 -20.48
CA PRO A 42 -11.00 -13.58 -21.11
C PRO A 42 -9.61 -13.81 -20.50
N ASN A 43 -9.27 -15.07 -20.19
CA ASN A 43 -8.03 -15.46 -19.50
C ASN A 43 -6.77 -14.85 -20.12
N LYS A 44 -6.68 -14.79 -21.45
CA LYS A 44 -5.54 -14.22 -22.17
C LYS A 44 -5.37 -12.73 -21.84
N GLU A 45 -6.44 -11.95 -21.87
CA GLU A 45 -6.39 -10.51 -21.60
C GLU A 45 -6.15 -10.21 -20.12
N LEU A 46 -6.82 -10.96 -19.24
CA LEU A 46 -6.60 -10.85 -17.80
C LEU A 46 -5.14 -11.17 -17.43
N GLY A 47 -4.56 -12.20 -18.06
CA GLY A 47 -3.17 -12.59 -17.87
C GLY A 47 -2.18 -11.45 -18.16
N VAL A 48 -2.41 -10.67 -19.22
CA VAL A 48 -1.56 -9.50 -19.55
C VAL A 48 -1.63 -8.43 -18.45
N VAL A 49 -2.83 -8.11 -17.97
CA VAL A 49 -3.00 -7.09 -16.91
C VAL A 49 -2.40 -7.57 -15.59
N LEU A 50 -2.61 -8.83 -15.21
CA LEU A 50 -2.04 -9.42 -14.01
C LEU A 50 -0.51 -9.47 -14.08
N PHE A 51 0.05 -9.83 -15.23
CA PHE A 51 1.50 -9.82 -15.44
C PHE A 51 2.08 -8.41 -15.27
N ALA A 52 1.48 -7.41 -15.90
CA ALA A 52 1.87 -6.01 -15.73
C ALA A 52 1.74 -5.56 -14.27
N PHE A 53 0.63 -5.90 -13.60
CA PHE A 53 0.40 -5.53 -12.21
C PHE A 53 1.35 -6.23 -11.25
N ASN A 54 1.81 -7.45 -11.52
CA ASN A 54 2.83 -8.13 -10.71
C ASN A 54 4.18 -7.39 -10.75
N ILE A 55 4.59 -6.89 -11.91
CA ILE A 55 5.78 -6.03 -12.03
C ILE A 55 5.61 -4.78 -11.16
N ILE A 56 4.45 -4.10 -11.25
CA ILE A 56 4.17 -2.93 -10.43
C ILE A 56 4.09 -3.30 -8.93
N GLY A 57 3.52 -4.46 -8.60
CA GLY A 57 3.43 -5.02 -7.25
C GLY A 57 4.79 -5.13 -6.58
N PHE A 58 5.80 -5.57 -7.34
CA PHE A 58 7.20 -5.60 -6.87
C PHE A 58 7.78 -4.21 -6.63
N ILE A 59 7.36 -3.20 -7.41
CA ILE A 59 7.87 -1.83 -7.34
C ILE A 59 7.17 -1.01 -6.23
N ILE A 60 5.91 -1.30 -5.91
CA ILE A 60 5.11 -0.57 -4.89
C ILE A 60 5.85 -0.42 -3.54
N PRO A 61 6.52 -1.45 -2.97
CA PRO A 61 7.32 -1.31 -1.75
C PRO A 61 8.42 -0.25 -1.81
N PHE A 62 8.94 0.06 -2.99
CA PHE A 62 9.93 1.13 -3.20
C PHE A 62 9.30 2.53 -3.26
N GLY A 63 7.97 2.62 -3.24
CA GLY A 63 7.22 3.87 -3.10
C GLY A 63 7.71 4.69 -1.90
N GLY A 64 8.03 5.95 -2.15
CA GLY A 64 8.58 6.86 -1.16
C GLY A 64 10.02 6.54 -0.73
N LEU A 65 10.72 5.62 -1.43
CA LEU A 65 12.10 5.19 -1.15
C LEU A 65 12.32 4.79 0.33
N GLY A 66 11.36 4.05 0.90
CA GLY A 66 11.46 3.57 2.30
C GLY A 66 11.14 4.60 3.38
N LEU A 67 10.73 5.82 3.02
CA LEU A 67 10.33 6.84 4.00
C LEU A 67 9.15 6.41 4.88
N HIS A 68 8.26 5.53 4.39
CA HIS A 68 7.18 4.96 5.19
C HIS A 68 7.73 4.08 6.34
N GLN A 69 8.82 3.33 6.13
CA GLN A 69 9.48 2.58 7.19
C GLN A 69 10.13 3.51 8.22
N GLY A 70 10.75 4.59 7.73
CA GLY A 70 11.27 5.66 8.59
C GLY A 70 10.18 6.27 9.47
N LEU A 71 9.01 6.58 8.90
CA LEU A 71 7.86 7.09 9.65
C LEU A 71 7.44 6.14 10.76
N LEU A 72 7.31 4.83 10.47
CA LEU A 72 6.90 3.85 11.47
C LEU A 72 7.91 3.76 12.62
N ARG A 73 9.20 3.67 12.31
CA ARG A 73 10.27 3.53 13.30
C ARG A 73 10.42 4.80 14.14
N TYR A 74 10.65 5.94 13.50
CA TYR A 74 10.96 7.19 14.20
C TYR A 74 9.70 7.82 14.79
N GLY A 75 8.54 7.68 14.14
CA GLY A 75 7.27 8.19 14.65
C GLY A 75 6.84 7.54 15.98
N ALA A 76 7.24 6.29 16.23
CA ALA A 76 7.00 5.61 17.50
C ALA A 76 7.88 6.12 18.65
N LEU A 77 9.02 6.75 18.35
CA LEU A 77 9.97 7.29 19.33
C LEU A 77 9.66 8.73 19.74
N LEU A 78 8.88 9.45 18.94
CA LEU A 78 8.52 10.85 19.18
C LEU A 78 7.47 10.97 20.29
N LYS A 79 7.65 11.94 21.19
CA LYS A 79 6.85 12.08 22.40
C LYS A 79 5.64 12.98 22.20
N THR A 80 5.79 14.03 21.39
CA THR A 80 4.72 15.02 21.19
C THR A 80 3.96 14.78 19.88
N GLU A 81 2.67 15.09 19.87
CA GLU A 81 1.86 15.02 18.65
C GLU A 81 2.33 16.01 17.57
N GLU A 82 2.92 17.14 17.97
CA GLU A 82 3.51 18.11 17.04
C GLU A 82 4.71 17.53 16.28
N GLU A 83 5.63 16.86 16.99
CA GLU A 83 6.78 16.19 16.38
C GLU A 83 6.34 15.09 15.41
N LYS A 84 5.37 14.25 15.84
CA LYS A 84 4.82 13.18 14.98
C LYS A 84 4.17 13.74 13.72
N ASN A 85 3.39 14.82 13.86
CA ASN A 85 2.76 15.48 12.71
C ASN A 85 3.80 16.13 11.78
N SER A 86 4.86 16.74 12.32
CA SER A 86 5.96 17.29 11.52
C SER A 86 6.69 16.20 10.73
N LEU A 87 7.03 15.08 11.37
CA LEU A 87 7.62 13.91 10.70
C LEU A 87 6.69 13.36 9.61
N PHE A 88 5.39 13.22 9.91
CA PHE A 88 4.41 12.77 8.94
C PHE A 88 4.35 13.70 7.72
N MET A 89 4.34 15.02 7.92
CA MET A 89 4.33 16.01 6.84
C MET A 89 5.60 15.96 5.99
N TYR A 90 6.76 15.75 6.61
CA TYR A 90 8.03 15.55 5.89
C TYR A 90 7.96 14.30 5.01
N VAL A 91 7.54 13.18 5.59
CA VAL A 91 7.42 11.89 4.89
C VAL A 91 6.41 12.01 3.75
N LEU A 92 5.24 12.58 4.01
CA LEU A 92 4.20 12.85 3.00
C LEU A 92 4.77 13.63 1.80
N LYS A 93 5.38 14.80 2.04
CA LYS A 93 5.89 15.66 0.96
C LYS A 93 7.00 14.96 0.17
N ASN A 94 8.04 14.49 0.85
CA ASN A 94 9.22 13.95 0.17
C ASN A 94 8.97 12.58 -0.44
N GLY A 95 8.09 11.77 0.16
CA GLY A 95 7.72 10.47 -0.37
C GLY A 95 6.81 10.54 -1.59
N ILE A 96 5.94 11.55 -1.70
CA ILE A 96 5.21 11.79 -2.95
C ILE A 96 6.20 12.18 -4.06
N ILE A 97 7.15 13.08 -3.79
CA ILE A 97 8.15 13.52 -4.77
C ILE A 97 9.00 12.32 -5.23
N SER A 98 9.50 11.50 -4.31
CA SER A 98 10.31 10.34 -4.70
C SER A 98 9.49 9.25 -5.39
N SER A 99 8.24 9.03 -4.99
CA SER A 99 7.33 8.13 -5.72
C SER A 99 7.05 8.62 -7.13
N PHE A 100 6.89 9.92 -7.34
CA PHE A 100 6.70 10.50 -8.67
C PHE A 100 7.91 10.23 -9.58
N PHE A 101 9.13 10.42 -9.09
CA PHE A 101 10.33 10.05 -9.84
C PHE A 101 10.38 8.55 -10.16
N LEU A 102 10.00 7.69 -9.22
CA LEU A 102 9.90 6.24 -9.45
C LEU A 102 8.88 5.91 -10.54
N VAL A 103 7.71 6.54 -10.53
CA VAL A 103 6.68 6.40 -11.58
C VAL A 103 7.24 6.79 -12.95
N VAL A 104 7.89 7.96 -13.05
CA VAL A 104 8.49 8.43 -14.31
C VAL A 104 9.54 7.43 -14.83
N LEU A 105 10.39 6.91 -13.95
CA LEU A 105 11.39 5.90 -14.31
C LEU A 105 10.73 4.63 -14.87
N VAL A 106 9.68 4.13 -14.21
CA VAL A 106 8.94 2.94 -14.66
C VAL A 106 8.22 3.16 -15.99
N ILE A 107 7.62 4.35 -16.19
CA ILE A 107 7.00 4.70 -17.47
C ILE A 107 8.05 4.67 -18.58
N ILE A 108 9.19 5.34 -18.38
CA ILE A 108 10.27 5.36 -19.38
C ILE A 108 10.74 3.93 -19.66
N SER A 109 11.07 3.14 -18.63
CA SER A 109 11.57 1.78 -18.82
C SER A 109 10.58 0.85 -19.52
N SER A 110 9.27 1.07 -19.32
CA SER A 110 8.22 0.27 -19.96
C SER A 110 8.22 0.35 -21.50
N PHE A 111 8.79 1.41 -22.09
CA PHE A 111 8.91 1.56 -23.55
C PHE A 111 10.19 0.93 -24.13
N PHE A 112 11.19 0.63 -23.30
CA PHE A 112 12.46 0.03 -23.73
C PHE A 112 12.54 -1.48 -23.50
N ILE A 113 11.69 -2.02 -22.62
CA ILE A 113 11.70 -3.45 -22.29
C ILE A 113 10.80 -4.22 -23.27
N PRO A 114 11.33 -5.21 -24.01
CA PRO A 114 10.52 -6.08 -24.85
C PRO A 114 9.79 -7.11 -23.97
N PHE A 115 8.55 -6.80 -23.59
CA PHE A 115 7.73 -7.72 -22.81
C PHE A 115 7.24 -8.92 -23.62
N GLN A 116 7.02 -10.04 -22.94
CA GLN A 116 6.55 -11.29 -23.55
C GLN A 116 5.18 -11.15 -24.23
N PHE A 117 4.27 -10.37 -23.64
CA PHE A 117 2.93 -10.15 -24.19
C PHE A 117 2.79 -8.76 -24.79
N GLU A 118 2.10 -8.69 -25.92
CA GLU A 118 1.70 -7.42 -26.54
C GLU A 118 0.94 -6.53 -25.55
N ASN A 119 1.13 -5.22 -25.67
CA ASN A 119 0.51 -4.19 -24.83
C ASN A 119 0.88 -4.19 -23.34
N THR A 120 1.71 -5.12 -22.86
CA THR A 120 2.19 -5.14 -21.47
C THR A 120 2.84 -3.82 -21.08
N GLY A 121 3.67 -3.24 -21.96
CA GLY A 121 4.34 -1.96 -21.69
C GLY A 121 3.35 -0.83 -21.39
N TYR A 122 2.24 -0.73 -22.13
CA TYR A 122 1.18 0.24 -21.87
C TYR A 122 0.50 0.02 -20.51
N TYR A 123 0.22 -1.23 -20.15
CA TYR A 123 -0.34 -1.55 -18.83
C TYR A 123 0.65 -1.26 -17.70
N VAL A 124 1.94 -1.56 -17.87
CA VAL A 124 3.00 -1.23 -16.89
C VAL A 124 3.09 0.28 -16.72
N ALA A 125 3.15 1.04 -17.82
CA ALA A 125 3.16 2.50 -17.77
C ALA A 125 1.95 3.06 -17.02
N PHE A 126 0.75 2.60 -17.36
CA PHE A 126 -0.49 3.07 -16.72
C PHE A 126 -0.59 2.67 -15.25
N LEU A 127 -0.33 1.40 -14.93
CA LEU A 127 -0.42 0.88 -13.56
C LEU A 127 0.70 1.42 -12.66
N SER A 128 1.81 1.92 -13.21
CA SER A 128 2.85 2.58 -12.40
C SER A 128 2.32 3.78 -11.62
N LEU A 129 1.26 4.45 -12.13
CA LEU A 129 0.60 5.56 -11.44
C LEU A 129 0.02 5.14 -10.07
N VAL A 130 -0.24 3.85 -9.86
CA VAL A 130 -0.79 3.26 -8.62
C VAL A 130 0.23 3.27 -7.48
N ILE A 131 1.52 3.44 -7.77
CA ILE A 131 2.59 3.53 -6.76
C ILE A 131 2.33 4.69 -5.78
N ILE A 132 1.94 5.87 -6.28
CA ILE A 132 1.72 7.07 -5.45
C ILE A 132 0.58 6.87 -4.45
N PRO A 133 -0.65 6.46 -4.84
CA PRO A 133 -1.73 6.26 -3.89
C PRO A 133 -1.48 5.07 -2.97
N HIS A 134 -0.78 4.01 -3.39
CA HIS A 134 -0.36 2.97 -2.44
C HIS A 134 0.61 3.49 -1.38
N TYR A 135 1.59 4.30 -1.78
CA TYR A 135 2.49 4.96 -0.84
C TYR A 135 1.70 5.82 0.18
N LEU A 136 0.75 6.63 -0.31
CA LEU A 136 -0.12 7.45 0.53
C LEU A 136 -0.94 6.59 1.50
N LEU A 137 -1.58 5.52 1.04
CA LEU A 137 -2.31 4.61 1.92
C LEU A 137 -1.41 4.00 2.99
N SER A 138 -0.18 3.62 2.65
CA SER A 138 0.79 3.08 3.60
C SER A 138 1.09 4.06 4.73
N ILE A 139 1.41 5.33 4.42
CA ILE A 139 1.70 6.31 5.47
C ILE A 139 0.45 6.69 6.28
N ILE A 140 -0.75 6.71 5.67
CA ILE A 140 -2.02 6.95 6.37
C ILE A 140 -2.27 5.83 7.41
N LYS A 141 -2.10 4.56 7.01
CA LYS A 141 -2.23 3.42 7.93
C LYS A 141 -1.22 3.52 9.08
N ILE A 142 0.04 3.88 8.78
CA ILE A 142 1.09 4.08 9.78
C ILE A 142 0.68 5.20 10.75
N GLN A 143 0.14 6.31 10.27
CA GLN A 143 -0.27 7.42 11.13
C GLN A 143 -1.37 7.01 12.13
N PHE A 144 -2.38 6.25 11.68
CA PHE A 144 -3.40 5.72 12.60
C PHE A 144 -2.82 4.71 13.60
N ARG A 145 -1.85 3.90 13.18
CA ARG A 145 -1.13 2.97 14.06
C ARG A 145 -0.34 3.70 15.15
N LEU A 146 0.38 4.76 14.77
CA LEU A 146 1.17 5.60 15.70
C LEU A 146 0.28 6.33 16.73
N LYS A 147 -0.98 6.58 16.37
CA LYS A 147 -2.01 7.16 17.26
C LYS A 147 -2.82 6.10 18.01
N HIS A 148 -2.43 4.82 17.95
CA HIS A 148 -3.15 3.68 18.54
C HIS A 148 -4.61 3.53 18.08
N ASN A 149 -4.98 4.14 16.96
CA ASN A 149 -6.32 4.06 16.38
C ASN A 149 -6.42 2.86 15.42
N ASN A 150 -6.21 1.68 15.97
CA ASN A 150 -6.18 0.41 15.26
C ASN A 150 -7.52 0.07 14.60
N LYS A 151 -8.65 0.55 15.16
CA LYS A 151 -9.98 0.39 14.54
C LYS A 151 -10.07 1.10 13.20
N THR A 152 -9.57 2.34 13.10
CA THR A 152 -9.59 3.08 11.84
C THR A 152 -8.66 2.44 10.81
N LEU A 153 -7.52 1.90 11.25
CA LEU A 153 -6.63 1.10 10.40
C LEU A 153 -7.36 -0.11 9.81
N SER A 154 -8.05 -0.90 10.64
CA SER A 154 -8.89 -2.02 10.20
C SER A 154 -9.94 -1.59 9.17
N TYR A 155 -10.60 -0.46 9.40
CA TYR A 155 -11.60 0.06 8.47
C TYR A 155 -10.99 0.48 7.11
N ILE A 156 -9.75 0.97 7.07
CA ILE A 156 -9.08 1.27 5.79
C ILE A 156 -8.94 0.00 4.95
N GLU A 157 -8.54 -1.12 5.57
CA GLU A 157 -8.32 -2.39 4.87
C GLU A 157 -9.63 -2.96 4.31
N ILE A 158 -10.69 -2.97 5.11
CA ILE A 158 -12.01 -3.41 4.68
C ILE A 158 -12.55 -2.48 3.59
N THR A 159 -12.48 -1.16 3.78
CA THR A 159 -12.99 -0.19 2.81
C THR A 159 -12.28 -0.31 1.47
N TYR A 160 -10.95 -0.48 1.46
CA TYR A 160 -10.18 -0.70 0.24
C TYR A 160 -10.72 -1.91 -0.54
N ASN A 161 -10.92 -3.05 0.14
CA ASN A 161 -11.34 -4.28 -0.54
C ASN A 161 -12.82 -4.25 -0.95
N VAL A 162 -13.70 -3.59 -0.19
CA VAL A 162 -15.08 -3.35 -0.62
C VAL A 162 -15.10 -2.47 -1.87
N LEU A 163 -14.35 -1.36 -1.86
CA LEU A 163 -14.24 -0.49 -3.04
C LEU A 163 -13.63 -1.25 -4.22
N LEU A 164 -12.65 -2.13 -3.99
CA LEU A 164 -12.06 -2.95 -5.04
C LEU A 164 -13.09 -3.86 -5.70
N ILE A 165 -13.93 -4.56 -4.93
CA ILE A 165 -15.00 -5.39 -5.50
C ILE A 165 -15.94 -4.54 -6.34
N ILE A 166 -16.37 -3.39 -5.81
CA ILE A 166 -17.31 -2.50 -6.50
C ILE A 166 -16.70 -2.00 -7.82
N THR A 167 -15.47 -1.48 -7.78
CA THR A 167 -14.79 -0.93 -8.96
C THR A 167 -14.48 -2.01 -9.98
N VAL A 168 -14.01 -3.19 -9.56
CA VAL A 168 -13.77 -4.34 -10.45
C VAL A 168 -15.07 -4.78 -11.09
N SER A 169 -16.15 -4.97 -10.33
CA SER A 169 -17.43 -5.42 -10.87
C SER A 169 -17.98 -4.46 -11.93
N ILE A 170 -17.97 -3.16 -11.63
CA ILE A 170 -18.51 -2.13 -12.54
C ILE A 170 -17.61 -1.96 -13.76
N LEU A 171 -16.31 -1.78 -13.57
CA LEU A 171 -15.40 -1.41 -14.66
C LEU A 171 -15.06 -2.59 -15.55
N CYS A 172 -14.90 -3.81 -15.01
CA CYS A 172 -14.69 -4.99 -15.83
C CYS A 172 -15.93 -5.30 -16.68
N TYR A 173 -17.14 -5.13 -16.13
CA TYR A 173 -18.37 -5.30 -16.91
C TYR A 173 -18.45 -4.32 -18.09
N LEU A 174 -18.00 -3.08 -17.91
CA LEU A 174 -18.07 -2.05 -18.96
C LEU A 174 -16.89 -2.09 -19.96
N PHE A 175 -15.69 -2.48 -19.51
CA PHE A 175 -14.44 -2.27 -20.26
C PHE A 175 -13.48 -3.47 -20.24
N ASN A 176 -13.92 -4.66 -19.80
CA ASN A 176 -13.12 -5.90 -19.73
C ASN A 176 -11.75 -5.68 -19.04
N ALA A 177 -10.66 -6.12 -19.66
CA ALA A 177 -9.29 -6.03 -19.11
C ALA A 177 -8.83 -4.59 -18.84
N LYS A 178 -9.18 -3.63 -19.70
CA LYS A 178 -8.90 -2.21 -19.47
C LYS A 178 -9.65 -1.70 -18.23
N GLY A 179 -10.88 -2.16 -18.06
CA GLY A 179 -11.69 -1.91 -16.87
C GLY A 179 -11.03 -2.40 -15.60
N TYR A 180 -10.45 -3.60 -15.62
CA TYR A 180 -9.70 -4.14 -14.49
C TYR A 180 -8.47 -3.30 -14.14
N ALA A 181 -7.66 -2.93 -15.14
CA ALA A 181 -6.53 -2.04 -14.92
C ALA A 181 -6.96 -0.69 -14.32
N PHE A 182 -8.06 -0.12 -14.83
CA PHE A 182 -8.63 1.12 -14.30
C PHE A 182 -9.18 0.94 -12.87
N ALA A 183 -9.76 -0.21 -12.54
CA ALA A 183 -10.23 -0.54 -11.20
C ALA A 183 -9.08 -0.57 -10.20
N LEU A 184 -7.98 -1.25 -10.54
CA LEU A 184 -6.75 -1.27 -9.74
C LEU A 184 -6.18 0.13 -9.54
N PHE A 185 -6.28 0.98 -10.57
CA PHE A 185 -5.86 2.37 -10.48
C PHE A 185 -6.73 3.21 -9.56
N VAL A 186 -8.05 3.21 -9.74
CA VAL A 186 -8.96 4.15 -9.05
C VAL A 186 -9.21 3.78 -7.59
N THR A 187 -9.21 2.48 -7.25
CA THR A 187 -9.53 1.97 -5.91
C THR A 187 -8.69 2.60 -4.78
N PRO A 188 -7.35 2.64 -4.85
CA PRO A 188 -6.55 3.25 -3.79
C PRO A 188 -6.82 4.75 -3.67
N TYR A 189 -7.09 5.48 -4.77
CA TYR A 189 -7.47 6.89 -4.71
C TYR A 189 -8.80 7.10 -3.99
N LEU A 190 -9.83 6.32 -4.33
CA LEU A 190 -11.13 6.38 -3.64
C LEU A 190 -10.95 6.13 -2.14
N THR A 191 -10.15 5.12 -1.78
CA THR A 191 -9.86 4.81 -0.37
C THR A 191 -9.19 5.99 0.34
N ILE A 192 -8.21 6.65 -0.28
CA ILE A 192 -7.57 7.84 0.31
C ILE A 192 -8.59 8.95 0.57
N LEU A 193 -9.48 9.23 -0.38
CA LEU A 193 -10.49 10.29 -0.24
C LEU A 193 -11.37 10.10 1.00
N PHE A 194 -11.72 8.86 1.34
CA PHE A 194 -12.50 8.54 2.54
C PHE A 194 -11.76 8.79 3.86
N PHE A 195 -10.44 8.62 3.89
CA PHE A 195 -9.65 8.62 5.14
C PHE A 195 -8.73 9.82 5.31
N ILE A 196 -8.40 10.55 4.25
CA ILE A 196 -7.50 11.71 4.35
C ILE A 196 -8.08 12.81 5.23
N LYS A 197 -9.40 13.00 5.22
CA LYS A 197 -10.11 13.96 6.09
C LYS A 197 -10.09 13.55 7.56
N LYS A 198 -9.91 12.26 7.87
CA LYS A 198 -9.81 11.75 9.26
C LYS A 198 -8.42 11.97 9.86
N LEU A 199 -7.46 12.43 9.06
CA LEU A 199 -6.14 12.81 9.53
C LEU A 199 -6.21 14.20 10.17
N ASN A 200 -6.43 14.26 11.49
CA ASN A 200 -6.25 15.48 12.29
C ASN A 200 -4.76 15.87 12.33
N ILE A 201 -4.24 16.40 11.23
CA ILE A 201 -2.85 16.84 11.10
C ILE A 201 -2.82 18.36 11.28
N ASN A 202 -2.21 18.80 12.38
CA ASN A 202 -1.94 20.21 12.58
C ASN A 202 -0.65 20.57 11.82
N ARG A 203 -0.70 21.58 10.96
CA ARG A 203 0.48 22.06 10.20
C ARG A 203 1.40 22.86 11.12
N SER A 204 2.12 22.20 12.01
CA SER A 204 3.16 22.86 12.81
C SER A 204 4.43 23.06 11.96
N LYS A 205 4.99 24.28 12.00
CA LYS A 205 6.12 24.74 11.17
C LYS A 205 7.51 24.38 11.73
N LYS A 206 7.61 23.54 12.77
CA LYS A 206 8.92 23.13 13.31
C LYS A 206 9.59 22.09 12.42
N GLN A 207 10.44 22.58 11.52
CA GLN A 207 11.30 21.81 10.66
C GLN A 207 12.57 21.46 11.44
N TYR A 208 12.64 20.25 12.01
CA TYR A 208 13.85 19.81 12.68
C TYR A 208 14.91 19.45 11.64
N LEU A 209 15.85 20.39 11.46
CA LEU A 209 16.97 20.45 10.52
C LEU A 209 18.09 19.39 10.78
N ILE A 210 17.86 18.37 11.63
CA ILE A 210 18.91 17.44 12.12
C ILE A 210 18.57 15.94 11.91
N LEU A 211 17.34 15.54 11.53
CA LEU A 211 17.05 14.14 11.16
C LEU A 211 17.54 13.74 9.75
N GLN A 212 18.17 14.70 9.04
CA GLN A 212 18.67 14.62 7.67
C GLN A 212 19.85 13.64 7.44
N ILE A 213 20.39 12.98 8.47
CA ILE A 213 21.57 12.09 8.34
C ILE A 213 21.27 10.60 8.60
N LEU A 214 20.23 10.25 9.39
CA LEU A 214 20.02 8.86 9.86
C LEU A 214 19.06 7.99 9.02
N LEU A 215 18.31 8.60 8.08
CA LEU A 215 17.26 7.93 7.31
C LEU A 215 17.76 7.15 6.07
N PHE A 216 19.02 7.29 5.64
CA PHE A 216 19.53 6.63 4.43
C PHE A 216 20.15 5.23 4.67
N GLY A 217 20.72 4.96 5.86
CA GLY A 217 21.44 3.69 6.11
C GLY A 217 20.57 2.49 6.50
N ASN A 218 19.42 2.73 7.15
CA ASN A 218 18.57 1.65 7.70
C ASN A 218 17.23 1.45 6.97
N THR A 219 16.80 2.41 6.15
CA THR A 219 15.53 2.29 5.39
C THR A 219 15.64 1.26 4.28
N VAL A 220 16.78 1.21 3.58
CA VAL A 220 17.09 0.18 2.57
C VAL A 220 17.08 -1.21 3.20
N TYR A 221 17.73 -1.39 4.36
CA TYR A 221 17.73 -2.66 5.09
C TYR A 221 16.31 -3.10 5.50
N LEU A 222 15.50 -2.18 6.03
CA LEU A 222 14.10 -2.49 6.39
C LEU A 222 13.23 -2.80 5.17
N LEU A 223 13.49 -2.17 4.02
CA LEU A 223 12.79 -2.42 2.77
C LEU A 223 13.17 -3.81 2.20
N VAL A 224 14.44 -4.17 2.24
CA VAL A 224 14.94 -5.51 1.88
C VAL A 224 14.37 -6.58 2.81
N TYR A 225 14.35 -6.35 4.13
CA TYR A 225 13.77 -7.29 5.08
C TYR A 225 12.26 -7.50 4.86
N GLN A 226 11.53 -6.42 4.55
CA GLN A 226 10.10 -6.51 4.23
C GLN A 226 9.86 -7.29 2.93
N LEU A 227 10.66 -7.05 1.87
CA LEU A 227 10.60 -7.84 0.64
C LEU A 227 10.89 -9.32 0.88
N VAL A 228 11.84 -9.63 1.76
CA VAL A 228 12.12 -11.01 2.18
C VAL A 228 10.89 -11.59 2.89
N LEU A 229 10.29 -10.91 3.87
CA LEU A 229 9.11 -11.41 4.59
C LEU A 229 7.89 -11.61 3.69
N ASP A 230 7.60 -10.65 2.81
CA ASP A 230 6.43 -10.70 1.93
C ASP A 230 6.59 -11.80 0.86
N ASN A 231 7.83 -12.09 0.42
CA ASN A 231 8.12 -13.16 -0.54
C ASN A 231 8.53 -14.51 0.08
N PHE A 232 8.84 -14.58 1.38
CA PHE A 232 9.21 -15.83 2.06
C PHE A 232 8.05 -16.84 2.02
N PHE A 233 6.81 -16.36 2.09
CA PHE A 233 5.62 -17.20 1.91
C PHE A 233 5.45 -17.69 0.47
N LEU A 234 5.87 -16.92 -0.54
CA LEU A 234 5.82 -17.35 -1.94
C LEU A 234 6.89 -18.41 -2.25
N LEU A 235 8.08 -18.30 -1.65
CA LEU A 235 9.17 -19.29 -1.77
C LEU A 235 8.86 -20.63 -1.10
N LEU A 236 8.06 -20.64 -0.04
CA LEU A 236 7.62 -21.88 0.63
C LEU A 236 6.49 -22.62 -0.10
N ILE A 237 5.80 -21.95 -1.04
CA ILE A 237 4.69 -22.53 -1.81
C ILE A 237 5.17 -23.00 -3.21
N SER A 238 6.40 -22.63 -3.61
CA SER A 238 7.01 -23.01 -4.89
C SER A 238 7.87 -24.29 -4.85
N TYR A 239 7.71 -25.14 -3.82
CA TYR A 239 8.31 -26.48 -3.74
C TYR A 239 7.27 -27.54 -3.42
#